data_AF-A0A9P6TV01-F1
#
_entry.id   AF-A0A9P6TV01-F1
#
_cell.length_a   1.000
_cell.length_b   1.000
_cell.length_c   1.000
_cell.angle_alpha   90.00
_cell.angle_beta   90.00
_cell.angle_gamma   90.00
#
_symmetry.space_group_name_H-M   'P 1'
#
loop_
_entity.id
_entity.type
_entity.pdbx_description
1 polymer ?
#
loop_
_entity_poly.entity_id
_entity_poly.type
_entity_poly.pdbx_seq_one_letter_code
_entity_poly.pdbx_strand_id
1 'polypeptide(L)'
;MPVNFQYTLDDILQMGGPFQKGVHVPIGRIDHNMEKTLEMQCFQKGIPHVVQRWQGQRGWAPDVFTVDNLAQQLDGQPVSCVNQSSGKTLSMPVPEYGSYLDRCRSKKPPKPRIYAKDISCPPAWSAVVDKILPEYLRPLGPNDLL
;
A
#
# COMPACT_ATOMS: atom_id res chain seq x y z
N MET A 1 -26.41 -0.63 22.56
CA MET A 1 -26.85 -1.31 21.32
C MET A 1 -25.75 -1.12 20.28
N PRO A 2 -25.19 -2.16 19.66
CA PRO A 2 -24.22 -1.96 18.59
C PRO A 2 -24.96 -1.49 17.34
N VAL A 3 -24.62 -0.30 16.84
CA VAL A 3 -25.16 0.19 15.56
C VAL A 3 -24.39 -0.51 14.46
N ASN A 4 -25.08 -1.38 13.73
CA ASN A 4 -24.52 -2.18 12.64
C ASN A 4 -24.75 -1.42 11.34
N PHE A 5 -23.84 -0.52 10.97
CA PHE A 5 -23.89 0.14 9.67
C PHE A 5 -23.26 -0.77 8.61
N GLN A 6 -24.07 -1.60 7.95
CA GLN A 6 -23.70 -2.24 6.70
C GLN A 6 -24.13 -1.31 5.56
N TYR A 7 -23.25 -0.37 5.20
CA TYR A 7 -23.37 0.33 3.92
C TYR A 7 -22.61 -0.46 2.85
N THR A 8 -23.26 -0.72 1.72
CA THR A 8 -22.57 -1.13 0.50
C THR A 8 -21.95 0.07 -0.19
N LEU A 9 -20.99 -0.15 -1.10
CA LEU A 9 -20.44 0.94 -1.91
C LEU A 9 -21.54 1.65 -2.70
N ASP A 10 -22.54 0.91 -3.18
CA ASP A 10 -23.67 1.48 -3.91
C ASP A 10 -24.53 2.36 -3.00
N ASP A 11 -24.74 1.98 -1.74
CA ASP A 11 -25.43 2.83 -0.76
C ASP A 11 -24.66 4.14 -0.54
N ILE A 12 -23.33 4.09 -0.42
CA ILE A 12 -22.48 5.28 -0.22
C ILE A 12 -22.51 6.20 -1.46
N LEU A 13 -22.53 5.62 -2.66
CA LEU A 13 -22.59 6.39 -3.91
C LEU A 13 -23.99 6.98 -4.16
N GLN A 14 -25.06 6.28 -3.78
CA GLN A 14 -26.45 6.75 -3.91
C GLN A 14 -26.84 7.79 -2.86
N MET A 15 -26.19 7.77 -1.68
CA MET A 15 -26.44 8.72 -0.60
C MET A 15 -26.17 10.19 -0.96
N GLY A 16 -25.53 10.47 -2.10
CA GLY A 16 -25.33 11.83 -2.60
C GLY A 16 -24.35 12.60 -1.73
N GLY A 17 -23.10 12.66 -2.16
CA GLY A 17 -22.02 13.40 -1.50
C GLY A 17 -20.85 13.61 -2.47
N PRO A 18 -19.68 14.11 -2.02
CA PRO A 18 -18.51 14.31 -2.88
C PRO A 18 -17.83 13.00 -3.31
N PHE A 19 -18.40 11.83 -2.97
CA PHE A 19 -17.80 10.54 -3.26
C PHE A 19 -17.93 10.19 -4.74
N GLN A 20 -16.79 10.04 -5.40
CA GLN A 20 -16.70 9.61 -6.78
C GLN A 20 -16.10 8.21 -6.83
N LYS A 21 -16.55 7.40 -7.79
CA LYS A 21 -15.91 6.11 -8.06
C LYS A 21 -14.50 6.36 -8.60
N GLY A 22 -13.50 5.75 -7.96
CA GLY A 22 -12.13 5.77 -8.47
C GLY A 22 -12.03 5.13 -9.86
N VAL A 23 -11.01 5.51 -10.62
CA VAL A 23 -10.79 4.94 -11.95
C VAL A 23 -9.95 3.67 -11.80
N HIS A 24 -10.43 2.56 -12.35
CA HIS A 24 -9.72 1.28 -12.31
C HIS A 24 -9.11 0.98 -13.67
N VAL A 25 -7.80 0.71 -13.69
CA VAL A 25 -7.04 0.43 -14.93
C VAL A 25 -6.49 -1.00 -14.86
N PRO A 26 -6.87 -1.89 -15.79
CA PRO A 26 -6.29 -3.22 -15.87
C PRO A 26 -4.84 -3.19 -16.32
N ILE A 27 -4.01 -4.06 -15.76
CA ILE A 27 -2.58 -4.15 -16.07
C ILE A 27 -2.21 -4.43 -17.53
N GLY A 28 -3.05 -5.16 -18.26
CA GLY A 28 -2.81 -5.46 -19.68
C GLY A 28 -3.02 -4.27 -20.62
N ARG A 29 -3.43 -3.11 -20.09
CA ARG A 29 -3.56 -1.85 -20.82
C ARG A 29 -2.48 -0.84 -20.43
N ILE A 30 -1.45 -1.31 -19.75
CA ILE A 30 -0.29 -0.52 -19.39
C ILE A 30 0.66 -0.53 -20.58
N ASP A 31 0.38 0.34 -21.54
CA ASP A 31 1.25 0.66 -22.67
C ASP A 31 1.71 2.13 -22.56
N HIS A 32 2.38 2.63 -23.60
CA HIS A 32 2.78 4.05 -23.71
C HIS A 32 1.62 5.05 -23.51
N ASN A 33 0.35 4.63 -23.56
CA ASN A 33 -0.81 5.49 -23.30
C ASN A 33 -1.14 5.60 -21.80
N MET A 34 -0.56 4.77 -20.93
CA MET A 34 -0.79 4.87 -19.48
C MET A 34 -0.20 6.16 -18.91
N GLU A 35 0.98 6.57 -19.36
CA GLU A 35 1.60 7.85 -18.98
C GLU A 35 0.64 9.01 -19.23
N LYS A 36 0.14 9.12 -20.46
CA LYS A 36 -0.83 10.16 -20.84
C LYS A 36 -2.15 10.05 -20.07
N THR A 37 -2.61 8.83 -19.80
CA THR A 37 -3.84 8.60 -19.05
C THR A 37 -3.69 9.03 -17.59
N LEU A 38 -2.58 8.65 -16.94
CA LEU A 38 -2.28 9.06 -15.57
C LEU A 38 -2.00 10.56 -15.48
N GLU A 39 -1.33 11.14 -16.46
CA GLU A 39 -1.12 12.59 -16.51
C GLU A 39 -2.45 13.36 -16.64
N MET A 40 -3.27 13.02 -17.63
CA MET A 40 -4.56 13.71 -17.87
C MET A 40 -5.59 13.48 -16.77
N GLN A 41 -5.63 12.29 -16.14
CA GLN A 41 -6.70 11.95 -15.21
C GLN A 41 -6.25 11.99 -13.75
N CYS A 42 -5.04 11.53 -13.43
CA CYS A 42 -4.54 11.54 -12.06
C CYS A 42 -3.96 12.90 -11.70
N PHE A 43 -3.01 13.42 -12.48
CA PHE A 43 -2.29 14.65 -12.12
C PHE A 43 -3.11 15.91 -12.41
N GLN A 44 -3.73 16.02 -13.59
CA GLN A 44 -4.47 17.23 -13.96
C GLN A 44 -5.84 17.35 -13.29
N LYS A 45 -6.54 16.23 -13.06
CA LYS A 45 -7.90 16.22 -12.48
C LYS A 45 -7.93 15.83 -11.00
N GLY A 46 -6.81 15.38 -10.44
CA GLY A 46 -6.73 14.93 -9.05
C GLY A 46 -7.54 13.66 -8.76
N ILE A 47 -7.85 12.84 -9.78
CA ILE A 47 -8.67 11.64 -9.60
C ILE A 47 -7.75 10.44 -9.32
N PRO A 48 -7.86 9.76 -8.16
CA PRO A 48 -7.01 8.62 -7.85
C PRO A 48 -7.34 7.43 -8.76
N HIS A 49 -6.29 6.72 -9.18
CA HIS A 49 -6.39 5.53 -10.03
C HIS A 49 -5.95 4.28 -9.27
N VAL A 50 -6.66 3.18 -9.50
CA VAL A 50 -6.31 1.86 -8.99
C VAL A 50 -5.88 0.99 -10.17
N VAL A 51 -4.58 0.68 -10.22
CA VAL A 51 -4.08 -0.27 -11.20
C VAL A 51 -4.28 -1.69 -10.69
N GLN A 52 -5.15 -2.44 -11.37
CA GLN A 52 -5.57 -3.75 -10.91
C GLN A 52 -4.60 -4.85 -11.36
N ARG A 53 -4.40 -5.83 -10.47
CA ARG A 53 -3.59 -7.03 -10.70
C ARG A 53 -2.11 -6.73 -10.97
N TRP A 54 -1.57 -5.63 -10.41
CA TRP A 54 -0.17 -5.21 -10.61
C TRP A 54 0.86 -6.33 -10.45
N GLN A 55 0.62 -7.22 -9.48
CA GLN A 55 1.45 -8.39 -9.21
C GLN A 55 1.60 -9.37 -10.39
N GLY A 56 0.79 -9.24 -11.45
CA GLY A 56 0.87 -10.05 -12.66
C GLY A 56 1.89 -9.57 -13.69
N GLN A 57 2.60 -8.45 -13.47
CA GLN A 57 3.63 -8.00 -14.43
C GLN A 57 4.84 -8.93 -14.45
N ARG A 58 5.48 -8.96 -15.62
CA ARG A 58 6.84 -9.48 -15.74
C ARG A 58 7.77 -8.69 -14.83
N GLY A 59 8.54 -9.38 -14.01
CA GLY A 59 9.48 -8.76 -13.07
C GLY A 59 8.93 -8.58 -11.65
N TRP A 60 7.64 -8.86 -11.41
CA TRP A 60 7.14 -8.98 -10.05
C TRP A 60 7.86 -10.13 -9.32
N ALA A 61 8.37 -9.84 -8.12
CA ALA A 61 9.12 -10.79 -7.31
C ALA A 61 8.39 -11.02 -5.98
N PRO A 62 7.44 -11.98 -5.91
CA PRO A 62 6.58 -12.15 -4.73
C PRO A 62 7.36 -12.50 -3.47
N ASP A 63 8.46 -13.24 -3.60
CA ASP A 63 9.29 -13.69 -2.46
C ASP A 63 10.05 -12.55 -1.78
N VAL A 64 10.27 -11.44 -2.51
CA VAL A 64 10.92 -10.22 -1.99
C VAL A 64 9.98 -9.47 -1.05
N PHE A 65 8.67 -9.46 -1.34
CA PHE A 65 7.67 -8.74 -0.55
C PHE A 65 7.05 -9.62 0.54
N THR A 66 7.91 -10.28 1.33
CA THR A 66 7.50 -11.10 2.49
C THR A 66 7.98 -10.49 3.80
N VAL A 67 7.26 -10.77 4.89
CA VAL A 67 7.66 -10.34 6.24
C VAL A 67 9.00 -10.96 6.64
N ASP A 68 9.25 -12.20 6.23
CA ASP A 68 10.52 -12.89 6.52
C ASP A 68 11.69 -12.24 5.78
N ASN A 69 11.53 -11.92 4.49
CA ASN A 69 12.56 -11.20 3.74
C ASN A 69 12.82 -9.80 4.33
N LEU A 70 11.75 -9.12 4.75
CA LEU A 70 11.84 -7.82 5.41
C LEU A 70 12.63 -7.92 6.73
N ALA A 71 12.34 -8.93 7.55
CA ALA A 71 13.05 -9.18 8.81
C ALA A 71 14.53 -9.52 8.60
N GLN A 72 14.86 -10.26 7.54
CA GLN A 72 16.24 -10.57 7.18
C GLN A 72 17.03 -9.33 6.74
N GLN A 73 16.41 -8.41 5.98
CA GLN A 73 17.11 -7.23 5.44
C GLN A 73 17.20 -6.07 6.42
N LEU A 74 16.26 -5.99 7.37
CA LEU A 74 16.15 -4.90 8.33
C LEU A 74 16.26 -5.40 9.77
N ASP A 75 17.04 -6.44 10.01
CA ASP A 75 17.19 -7.00 11.36
C ASP A 75 17.63 -5.91 12.35
N GLY A 76 16.97 -5.87 13.51
CA GLY A 76 17.16 -4.85 14.53
C GLY A 76 16.72 -3.42 14.19
N GLN A 77 16.28 -3.13 12.96
CA GLN A 77 15.78 -1.79 12.60
C GLN A 77 14.39 -1.53 13.21
N PRO A 78 14.11 -0.29 13.65
CA PRO A 78 12.81 0.08 14.16
C PRO A 78 11.78 0.27 13.05
N VAL A 79 10.56 -0.18 13.30
CA VAL A 79 9.36 0.14 12.53
C VAL A 79 8.52 1.13 13.32
N SER A 80 8.08 2.19 12.66
CA SER A 80 7.10 3.14 13.20
C SER A 80 5.72 2.48 13.17
N CYS A 81 5.19 2.16 14.33
CA CYS A 81 3.95 1.42 14.50
C CYS A 81 2.89 2.31 15.15
N VAL A 82 1.66 2.30 14.64
CA VAL A 82 0.56 3.10 15.19
C VAL A 82 -0.45 2.21 15.89
N ASN A 83 -0.76 2.53 17.14
CA ASN A 83 -1.84 1.90 17.88
C ASN A 83 -3.19 2.46 17.40
N GLN A 84 -4.03 1.62 16.82
CA GLN A 84 -5.29 2.05 16.21
C GLN A 84 -6.29 2.65 17.21
N SER A 85 -6.24 2.24 18.48
CA SER A 85 -7.20 2.72 19.49
C SER A 85 -6.79 4.05 20.10
N SER A 86 -5.48 4.31 20.24
CA SER A 86 -4.99 5.53 20.87
C SER A 86 -4.42 6.55 19.89
N GLY A 87 -4.17 6.16 18.63
CA GLY A 87 -3.47 6.96 17.65
C GLY A 87 -1.99 7.19 17.95
N LYS A 88 -1.47 6.63 19.04
CA LYS A 88 -0.07 6.83 19.45
C LYS A 88 0.88 6.01 18.59
N THR A 89 1.98 6.63 18.20
CA THR A 89 3.11 5.95 17.56
C THR A 89 4.00 5.31 18.60
N LEU A 90 4.45 4.09 18.33
CA LEU A 90 5.44 3.34 19.08
C LEU A 90 6.49 2.80 18.10
N SER A 91 7.72 2.62 18.59
CA SER A 91 8.79 1.99 17.83
C SER A 91 8.84 0.50 18.16
N MET A 92 8.88 -0.36 17.15
CA MET A 92 8.93 -1.82 17.30
C MET A 92 9.97 -2.41 16.34
N PRO A 93 10.93 -3.24 16.79
CA PRO A 93 11.85 -3.92 15.90
C PRO A 93 11.12 -4.77 14.85
N VAL A 94 11.65 -4.86 13.63
CA VAL A 94 11.05 -5.65 12.54
C VAL A 94 10.73 -7.11 12.95
N PRO A 95 11.62 -7.86 13.62
CA PRO A 95 11.30 -9.23 14.05
C PRO A 95 10.14 -9.32 15.05
N GLU A 96 10.02 -8.33 15.94
CA GLU A 96 8.90 -8.26 16.88
C GLU A 96 7.58 -7.95 16.16
N TYR A 97 7.62 -7.07 15.16
CA TYR A 97 6.48 -6.78 14.32
C TYR A 97 6.05 -8.01 13.49
N GLY A 98 7.00 -8.77 12.96
CA GLY A 98 6.71 -10.05 12.29
C GLY A 98 5.98 -11.03 13.23
N SER A 99 6.50 -11.19 14.45
CA SER A 99 5.85 -12.01 15.48
C SER A 99 4.45 -11.50 15.85
N TYR A 100 4.24 -10.17 15.86
CA TYR A 100 2.93 -9.56 16.07
C TYR A 100 1.95 -9.91 14.94
N LEU A 101 2.39 -9.88 13.68
CA LEU A 101 1.57 -10.25 12.52
C LEU A 101 1.11 -11.71 12.60
N ASP A 102 1.97 -12.62 13.06
CA ASP A 102 1.58 -14.02 13.26
C ASP A 102 0.53 -14.18 14.36
N ARG A 103 0.68 -13.48 15.48
CA ARG A 103 -0.36 -13.43 16.53
C ARG A 103 -1.69 -12.88 16.00
N CYS A 104 -1.64 -11.95 15.06
CA CYS A 104 -2.83 -11.38 14.42
C CYS A 104 -3.60 -12.36 13.55
N ARG A 105 -2.97 -13.45 13.08
CA ARG A 105 -3.59 -14.54 12.32
C ARG A 105 -4.29 -15.58 13.21
N SER A 106 -4.09 -15.51 14.54
CA SER A 106 -4.73 -16.42 15.49
C SER A 106 -6.24 -16.18 15.62
N LYS A 107 -6.96 -17.16 16.19
CA LYS A 107 -8.41 -17.05 16.49
C LYS A 107 -8.75 -15.90 17.44
N LYS A 108 -7.79 -15.45 18.25
CA LYS A 108 -7.95 -14.36 19.23
C LYS A 108 -6.86 -13.32 19.01
N PRO A 109 -6.99 -12.48 17.97
CA PRO A 109 -5.97 -11.49 17.66
C PRO A 109 -5.79 -10.48 18.78
N PRO A 110 -4.57 -9.95 18.98
CA PRO A 110 -4.29 -8.94 19.99
C PRO A 110 -5.09 -7.66 19.73
N LYS A 111 -5.55 -7.06 20.84
CA LYS A 111 -6.18 -5.73 20.88
C LYS A 111 -5.39 -4.85 21.87
N PRO A 112 -5.16 -3.57 21.57
CA PRO A 112 -5.53 -2.88 20.33
C PRO A 112 -4.70 -3.36 19.13
N ARG A 113 -5.23 -3.12 17.92
CA ARG A 113 -4.52 -3.42 16.67
C ARG A 113 -3.40 -2.39 16.47
N ILE A 114 -2.31 -2.84 15.90
CA ILE A 114 -1.13 -2.05 15.59
C ILE A 114 -0.86 -2.26 14.10
N TYR A 115 -0.54 -1.18 13.38
CA TYR A 115 -0.09 -1.27 11.99
C TYR A 115 1.22 -0.50 11.84
N ALA A 116 2.12 -1.03 11.02
CA ALA A 116 3.31 -0.32 10.59
C ALA A 116 2.90 0.83 9.67
N LYS A 117 3.36 2.04 10.01
CA LYS A 117 3.16 3.25 9.21
C LYS A 117 4.40 3.56 8.38
N ASP A 118 5.57 3.59 9.01
CA ASP A 118 6.82 3.96 8.37
C ASP A 118 7.86 2.85 8.58
N ILE A 119 8.55 2.48 7.51
CA ILE A 119 9.63 1.50 7.50
C ILE A 119 10.71 1.94 6.50
N SER A 120 11.97 1.69 6.84
CA SER A 120 13.07 1.89 5.88
C SER A 120 12.86 1.00 4.66
N CYS A 121 13.04 1.54 3.46
CA CYS A 121 12.90 0.76 2.23
C CYS A 121 14.06 -0.25 2.15
N PRO A 122 13.81 -1.58 2.12
CA PRO A 122 14.86 -2.56 1.92
C PRO A 122 15.48 -2.42 0.52
N PRO A 123 16.81 -2.58 0.35
CA PRO A 123 17.45 -2.46 -0.96
C PRO A 123 16.86 -3.38 -2.04
N ALA A 124 16.44 -4.59 -1.67
CA ALA A 124 15.81 -5.52 -2.62
C ALA A 124 14.45 -5.02 -3.11
N TRP A 125 13.69 -4.29 -2.29
CA TRP A 125 12.42 -3.71 -2.68
C TRP A 125 12.64 -2.62 -3.73
N SER A 126 13.61 -1.73 -3.47
CA SER A 126 14.00 -0.69 -4.44
C SER A 126 14.35 -1.31 -5.80
N ALA A 127 15.20 -2.33 -5.82
CA ALA A 127 15.64 -2.98 -7.06
C ALA A 127 14.50 -3.68 -7.83
N VAL A 128 13.44 -4.12 -7.15
CA VAL A 128 12.23 -4.67 -7.80
C VAL A 128 11.34 -3.55 -8.32
N VAL A 129 11.12 -2.51 -7.51
CA VAL A 129 10.34 -1.32 -7.88
C VAL A 129 10.92 -0.66 -9.14
N ASP A 130 12.23 -0.50 -9.23
CA ASP A 130 12.90 0.07 -10.41
C ASP A 130 12.66 -0.72 -11.69
N LYS A 131 12.39 -2.03 -11.59
CA LYS A 131 12.13 -2.89 -12.76
C LYS A 131 10.68 -2.89 -13.20
N ILE A 132 9.75 -2.82 -12.24
CA ILE A 132 8.31 -2.96 -12.52
C ILE A 132 7.63 -1.60 -12.69
N LEU A 133 8.11 -0.57 -12.00
CA LEU A 133 7.50 0.75 -12.02
C LEU A 133 8.02 1.55 -13.22
N PRO A 134 7.14 2.14 -14.05
CA PRO A 134 7.54 3.09 -15.08
C PRO A 134 8.36 4.24 -14.49
N GLU A 135 9.39 4.69 -15.20
CA GLU A 135 10.34 5.71 -14.73
C GLU A 135 9.65 6.97 -14.20
N TYR A 136 8.60 7.43 -14.87
CA TYR A 136 7.84 8.61 -14.48
C TYR A 136 7.07 8.49 -13.15
N LEU A 137 6.89 7.26 -12.63
CA LEU A 137 6.25 6.99 -11.34
C LEU A 137 7.26 6.63 -10.25
N ARG A 138 8.55 6.50 -10.58
CA ARG A 138 9.57 6.09 -9.61
C ARG A 138 9.83 7.22 -8.60
N PRO A 139 10.07 6.87 -7.32
CA PRO A 139 10.67 7.81 -6.38
C PRO A 139 11.97 8.37 -6.95
N LEU A 140 12.22 9.66 -6.77
CA LEU A 140 13.38 10.38 -7.32
C LEU A 140 13.48 10.33 -8.86
N GLY A 141 12.36 10.06 -9.54
CA GLY A 141 12.25 10.07 -11.00
C GLY A 141 12.12 11.49 -11.57
N PRO A 142 12.00 11.63 -12.91
CA PRO A 142 11.96 12.94 -13.58
C PRO A 142 10.76 13.82 -13.21
N ASN A 143 9.70 13.24 -12.64
CA ASN A 143 8.51 13.94 -12.18
C ASN A 143 8.39 14.02 -10.65
N ASP A 144 9.42 13.59 -9.92
CA ASP A 144 9.47 13.80 -8.47
C ASP A 144 9.86 15.26 -8.21
N LEU A 145 9.05 15.96 -7.42
CA LEU A 145 9.26 17.37 -7.08
C LEU A 145 10.05 17.55 -5.77
N LEU A 146 10.42 16.45 -5.12
CA LEU A 146 11.18 16.40 -3.87
C LEU A 146 12.69 16.49 -4.07
#